data_AF-A0A2J6Q9D6-F1
#
_entry.id   AF-A0A2J6Q9D6-F1
#
_cell.length_a   1.000
_cell.length_b   1.000
_cell.length_c   1.000
_cell.angle_alpha   90.00
_cell.angle_beta   90.00
_cell.angle_gamma   90.00
#
_symmetry.space_group_name_H-M   'P 1'
#
loop_
_entity.id
_entity.type
_entity.pdbx_description
1 polymer ?
#
loop_
_entity_poly.entity_id
_entity_poly.type
_entity_poly.pdbx_seq_one_letter_code
_entity_poly.pdbx_strand_id
1 'polypeptide(L)'
;MQINLSKALLSFIALGQCHAAVTWRTIGCDGWTFKGVSIDDIWDNANVMAANAQTQISAIPTSPLGMTSSNAKNAGANAKFMFGINFNKVLGMNSAGRATTTTANIMYTNIAKGLARTLTGPNNFNLNNAFLFCEANGLTKGTFPGNPYEQDVWFAQVTTNGVTEYLVPKFSAFALAVKPCTEKVPNAYQARTFYVDQIIGQPAVATPFVAIILCPSQFEASGLTAVPTLAQGFTTSGSANPDQYISLSGTLVHEMVHVVGRSQGTQWADVAYAFNECVNLANTEPATSLINPDNYRVFAEMSMSPVTKWTAKKPGAAAS
;
A
#
# COMPACT_ATOMS: atom_id res chain seq x y z
N MET A 1 -36.76 -44.42 -3.52
CA MET A 1 -35.77 -43.71 -2.70
C MET A 1 -35.03 -42.73 -3.60
N GLN A 2 -35.71 -41.63 -3.91
CA GLN A 2 -35.19 -40.49 -4.68
C GLN A 2 -35.00 -39.35 -3.68
N ILE A 3 -34.19 -38.36 -4.07
CA ILE A 3 -33.76 -37.19 -3.29
C ILE A 3 -32.53 -37.49 -2.42
N ASN A 4 -31.33 -37.26 -2.98
CA ASN A 4 -30.13 -36.80 -2.24
C ASN A 4 -28.87 -36.58 -3.12
N LEU A 5 -28.98 -36.49 -4.45
CA LEU A 5 -27.82 -36.13 -5.29
C LEU A 5 -27.74 -34.64 -5.68
N SER A 6 -28.80 -33.85 -5.45
CA SER A 6 -28.89 -32.47 -5.97
C SER A 6 -28.34 -31.39 -5.03
N LYS A 7 -27.89 -31.73 -3.81
CA LYS A 7 -27.38 -30.73 -2.84
C LYS A 7 -25.85 -30.58 -2.83
N ALA A 8 -25.11 -31.53 -3.37
CA ALA A 8 -23.65 -31.43 -3.44
C ALA A 8 -23.14 -30.66 -4.68
N LEU A 9 -23.97 -30.50 -5.71
CA LEU A 9 -23.60 -29.79 -6.94
C LEU A 9 -23.93 -28.29 -6.91
N LEU A 10 -24.66 -27.82 -5.89
CA LEU A 10 -25.03 -26.42 -5.70
C LEU A 10 -24.05 -25.62 -4.82
N SER A 11 -23.03 -26.26 -4.23
CA SER A 11 -21.94 -25.57 -3.52
C SER A 11 -20.80 -25.11 -4.45
N PHE A 12 -20.89 -25.42 -5.75
CA PHE A 12 -19.92 -24.99 -6.77
C PHE A 12 -20.50 -23.96 -7.76
N ILE A 13 -21.72 -23.47 -7.53
CA ILE A 13 -22.25 -22.31 -8.26
C ILE A 13 -21.68 -21.06 -7.60
N ALA A 14 -20.58 -20.58 -8.16
CA ALA A 14 -20.29 -19.16 -8.30
C ALA A 14 -20.51 -18.30 -7.04
N LEU A 15 -19.73 -18.55 -5.98
CA LEU A 15 -19.07 -17.40 -5.35
C LEU A 15 -17.98 -16.97 -6.34
N GLY A 16 -18.38 -16.27 -7.41
CA GLY A 16 -17.46 -15.29 -7.96
C GLY A 16 -16.99 -14.50 -6.77
N GLN A 17 -15.67 -14.48 -6.52
CA GLN A 17 -15.11 -13.68 -5.45
C GLN A 17 -15.75 -12.31 -5.60
N CYS A 18 -16.67 -11.95 -4.70
CA CYS A 18 -17.26 -10.63 -4.71
C CYS A 18 -16.08 -9.72 -4.42
N HIS A 19 -15.52 -9.16 -5.49
CA HIS A 19 -14.42 -8.23 -5.40
C HIS A 19 -14.87 -7.13 -4.45
N ALA A 20 -14.08 -6.87 -3.41
CA ALA A 20 -14.45 -5.83 -2.47
C ALA A 20 -14.20 -4.52 -3.19
N ALA A 21 -15.28 -3.89 -3.68
CA ALA A 21 -15.19 -2.59 -4.32
C ALA A 21 -14.36 -1.64 -3.46
N VAL A 22 -13.56 -0.78 -4.12
CA VAL A 22 -12.79 0.26 -3.42
C VAL A 22 -13.71 0.99 -2.45
N THR A 23 -13.39 0.92 -1.16
CA THR A 23 -14.25 1.49 -0.10
C THR A 23 -14.04 2.99 0.08
N TRP A 24 -12.95 3.50 -0.50
CA TRP A 24 -12.60 4.92 -0.51
C TRP A 24 -13.38 5.64 -1.61
N ARG A 25 -13.59 6.95 -1.44
CA ARG A 25 -14.29 7.74 -2.45
C ARG A 25 -13.35 7.98 -3.63
N THR A 26 -13.69 7.43 -4.78
CA THR A 26 -12.82 7.44 -5.96
C THR A 26 -12.98 8.74 -6.76
N ILE A 27 -11.88 9.24 -7.32
CA ILE A 27 -11.82 10.43 -8.15
C ILE A 27 -11.06 10.10 -9.43
N GLY A 28 -11.74 10.18 -10.58
CA GLY A 28 -11.16 9.85 -11.88
C GLY A 28 -10.86 8.36 -12.08
N CYS A 29 -11.47 7.48 -11.28
CA CYS A 29 -11.27 6.02 -11.36
C CYS A 29 -12.36 5.29 -12.16
N ASP A 30 -13.40 5.97 -12.61
CA ASP A 30 -14.49 5.32 -13.36
C ASP A 30 -13.96 4.71 -14.66
N GLY A 31 -14.06 3.38 -14.79
CA GLY A 31 -13.51 2.63 -15.93
C GLY A 31 -11.98 2.63 -16.01
N TRP A 32 -11.28 3.12 -14.98
CA TRP A 32 -9.83 3.16 -14.97
C TRP A 32 -9.24 1.75 -14.88
N THR A 33 -8.26 1.48 -15.73
CA THR A 33 -7.49 0.24 -15.71
C THR A 33 -6.00 0.55 -15.86
N PHE A 34 -5.16 -0.28 -15.26
CA PHE A 34 -3.72 -0.29 -15.50
C PHE A 34 -3.33 -1.65 -16.05
N LYS A 35 -2.79 -1.67 -17.28
CA LYS A 35 -2.46 -2.90 -18.01
C LYS A 35 -3.63 -3.91 -18.07
N GLY A 36 -4.83 -3.40 -18.28
CA GLY A 36 -6.05 -4.21 -18.39
C GLY A 36 -6.64 -4.72 -17.07
N VAL A 37 -6.03 -4.37 -15.93
CA VAL A 37 -6.53 -4.73 -14.59
C VAL A 37 -7.25 -3.52 -13.97
N SER A 38 -8.44 -3.76 -13.39
CA SER A 38 -9.26 -2.70 -12.79
C SER A 38 -8.69 -2.20 -11.46
N ILE A 39 -9.10 -1.00 -11.04
CA ILE A 39 -8.71 -0.49 -9.72
C ILE A 39 -9.22 -1.38 -8.57
N ASP A 40 -10.41 -1.97 -8.72
CA ASP A 40 -10.99 -2.86 -7.72
C ASP A 40 -10.13 -4.13 -7.56
N ASP A 41 -9.66 -4.72 -8.66
CA ASP A 41 -8.77 -5.89 -8.64
C ASP A 41 -7.40 -5.56 -8.01
N ILE A 42 -6.87 -4.36 -8.29
CA ILE A 42 -5.61 -3.88 -7.70
C ILE A 42 -5.77 -3.69 -6.19
N TRP A 43 -6.89 -3.11 -5.75
CA TRP A 43 -7.24 -2.90 -4.34
C TRP A 43 -7.44 -4.22 -3.60
N ASP A 44 -8.16 -5.16 -4.19
CA ASP A 44 -8.35 -6.50 -3.65
C ASP A 44 -7.03 -7.27 -3.53
N ASN A 45 -6.17 -7.18 -4.54
CA ASN A 45 -4.86 -7.80 -4.47
C ASN A 45 -4.00 -7.18 -3.37
N ALA A 46 -4.14 -5.87 -3.07
CA ALA A 46 -3.49 -5.24 -1.93
C ALA A 46 -4.01 -5.78 -0.58
N ASN A 47 -5.32 -6.00 -0.45
CA ASN A 47 -5.92 -6.67 0.72
C ASN A 47 -5.38 -8.10 0.90
N VAL A 48 -5.36 -8.89 -0.17
CA VAL A 48 -4.82 -10.27 -0.17
C VAL A 48 -3.34 -10.25 0.20
N MET A 49 -2.57 -9.31 -0.37
CA MET A 49 -1.15 -9.16 -0.10
C MET A 49 -0.87 -8.83 1.37
N ALA A 50 -1.61 -7.88 1.96
CA ALA A 50 -1.50 -7.55 3.38
C ALA A 50 -1.86 -8.74 4.29
N ALA A 51 -2.96 -9.45 3.99
CA ALA A 51 -3.39 -10.62 4.75
C ALA A 51 -2.40 -11.80 4.66
N ASN A 52 -1.85 -12.04 3.47
CA ASN A 52 -0.84 -13.07 3.27
C ASN A 52 0.46 -12.70 4.00
N ALA A 53 0.91 -11.45 3.92
CA ALA A 53 2.08 -10.96 4.67
C ALA A 53 1.90 -11.14 6.20
N GLN A 54 0.72 -10.79 6.72
CA GLN A 54 0.38 -11.00 8.12
C GLN A 54 0.43 -12.49 8.51
N THR A 55 -0.07 -13.37 7.63
CA THR A 55 -0.02 -14.83 7.82
C THR A 55 1.42 -15.33 7.85
N GLN A 56 2.29 -14.85 6.96
CA GLN A 56 3.70 -15.21 6.94
C GLN A 56 4.44 -14.75 8.21
N ILE A 57 4.20 -13.52 8.70
CA ILE A 57 4.78 -13.04 9.97
C ILE A 57 4.33 -13.90 11.14
N SER A 58 3.04 -14.24 11.19
CA SER A 58 2.46 -15.05 12.27
C SER A 58 2.97 -16.49 12.26
N ALA A 59 3.39 -16.99 11.09
CA ALA A 59 3.98 -18.32 10.94
C ALA A 59 5.46 -18.39 11.35
N ILE A 60 6.10 -17.26 11.70
CA ILE A 60 7.51 -17.26 12.10
C ILE A 60 7.63 -17.96 13.48
N PRO A 61 8.46 -19.02 13.58
CA PRO A 61 8.59 -19.82 14.78
C PRO A 61 9.13 -19.01 15.98
N THR A 62 8.43 -19.07 17.11
CA THR A 62 8.79 -18.37 18.34
C THR A 62 9.60 -19.21 19.32
N SER A 63 9.64 -20.54 19.15
CA SER A 63 10.26 -21.49 20.10
C SER A 63 11.24 -22.47 19.42
N PRO A 64 12.27 -22.98 20.15
CA PRO A 64 13.36 -23.79 19.60
C PRO A 64 13.03 -25.21 19.11
N LEU A 65 11.79 -25.71 19.25
CA LEU A 65 11.49 -27.15 19.14
C LEU A 65 10.42 -27.56 18.11
N GLY A 66 9.91 -26.62 17.30
CA GLY A 66 9.00 -26.97 16.20
C GLY A 66 9.79 -27.32 14.94
N MET A 67 9.53 -28.45 14.30
CA MET A 67 9.96 -28.67 12.91
C MET A 67 9.36 -27.54 12.04
N THR A 68 10.18 -26.58 11.65
CA THR A 68 9.73 -25.40 10.91
C THR A 68 9.59 -25.77 9.44
N SER A 69 8.39 -25.56 8.88
CA SER A 69 8.16 -25.76 7.44
C SER A 69 9.11 -24.86 6.63
N SER A 70 9.40 -25.23 5.38
CA SER A 70 10.21 -24.38 4.49
C SER A 70 9.63 -22.97 4.36
N ASN A 71 8.30 -22.84 4.36
CA ASN A 71 7.61 -21.56 4.30
C ASN A 71 7.87 -20.71 5.55
N ALA A 72 7.77 -21.29 6.75
CA ALA A 72 8.07 -20.58 8.00
C ALA A 72 9.54 -20.12 8.06
N LYS A 73 10.47 -20.92 7.52
CA LYS A 73 11.88 -20.54 7.41
C LYS A 73 12.10 -19.38 6.44
N ASN A 74 11.42 -19.39 5.30
CA ASN A 74 11.50 -18.31 4.31
C ASN A 74 10.87 -17.02 4.84
N ALA A 75 9.72 -17.11 5.51
CA ALA A 75 9.09 -15.98 6.20
C ALA A 75 10.03 -15.36 7.24
N GLY A 76 10.68 -16.17 8.08
CA GLY A 76 11.67 -15.69 9.05
C GLY A 76 12.89 -15.03 8.40
N ALA A 77 13.37 -15.54 7.27
CA ALA A 77 14.47 -14.93 6.52
C ALA A 77 14.06 -13.58 5.90
N ASN A 78 12.89 -13.51 5.28
CA ASN A 78 12.34 -12.28 4.71
C ASN A 78 12.09 -11.22 5.79
N ALA A 79 11.59 -11.63 6.96
CA ALA A 79 11.34 -10.74 8.08
C ALA A 79 12.63 -10.24 8.73
N LYS A 80 13.69 -11.05 8.71
CA LYS A 80 15.04 -10.58 9.07
C LYS A 80 15.51 -9.48 8.12
N PHE A 81 15.32 -9.64 6.81
CA PHE A 81 15.68 -8.61 5.84
C PHE A 81 14.91 -7.31 6.05
N MET A 82 13.62 -7.38 6.35
CA MET A 82 12.76 -6.19 6.38
C MET A 82 12.64 -5.54 7.76
N PHE A 83 12.86 -6.27 8.84
CA PHE A 83 12.63 -5.74 10.19
C PHE A 83 13.76 -6.04 11.17
N GLY A 84 14.89 -6.58 10.69
CA GLY A 84 16.07 -6.83 11.53
C GLY A 84 15.83 -7.92 12.59
N ILE A 85 14.82 -8.78 12.39
CA ILE A 85 14.46 -9.80 13.37
C ILE A 85 15.61 -10.81 13.50
N ASN A 86 16.12 -10.93 14.73
CA ASN A 86 17.07 -11.97 15.11
C ASN A 86 16.37 -13.33 15.20
N PHE A 87 16.22 -13.95 14.02
CA PHE A 87 15.68 -15.29 13.86
C PHE A 87 16.82 -16.31 13.68
N ASN A 88 16.78 -17.38 14.46
CA ASN A 88 17.62 -18.56 14.30
C ASN A 88 16.74 -19.75 13.88
N LYS A 89 17.14 -20.44 12.81
CA LYS A 89 16.37 -21.58 12.26
C LYS A 89 16.19 -22.76 13.22
N VAL A 90 17.06 -22.86 14.23
CA VAL A 90 17.07 -23.90 15.27
C VAL A 90 16.49 -23.35 16.58
N LEU A 91 16.91 -22.14 16.99
CA LEU A 91 16.53 -21.58 18.30
C LEU A 91 15.24 -20.75 18.28
N GLY A 92 14.65 -20.54 17.10
CA GLY A 92 13.48 -19.67 16.94
C GLY A 92 13.84 -18.20 17.15
N MET A 93 12.93 -17.47 17.81
CA MET A 93 12.97 -16.02 17.94
C MET A 93 13.09 -15.58 19.40
N ASN A 94 13.99 -14.64 19.69
CA ASN A 94 14.13 -14.05 21.02
C ASN A 94 12.99 -13.04 21.33
N SER A 95 12.96 -12.51 22.56
CA SER A 95 11.92 -11.56 22.99
C SER A 95 11.86 -10.28 22.15
N ALA A 96 13.02 -9.72 21.77
CA ALA A 96 13.08 -8.54 20.92
C ALA A 96 12.49 -8.83 19.53
N GLY A 97 12.86 -9.96 18.91
CA GLY A 97 12.27 -10.39 17.66
C GLY A 97 10.75 -10.57 17.76
N ARG A 98 10.25 -11.13 18.88
CA ARG A 98 8.80 -11.29 19.10
C ARG A 98 8.08 -9.95 19.15
N ALA A 99 8.66 -8.96 19.83
CA ALA A 99 8.12 -7.61 19.85
C ALA A 99 8.07 -7.01 18.44
N THR A 100 9.15 -7.14 17.66
CA THR A 100 9.21 -6.68 16.27
C THR A 100 8.15 -7.35 15.40
N THR A 101 7.96 -8.68 15.49
CA THR A 101 6.90 -9.38 14.74
C THR A 101 5.51 -8.94 15.16
N THR A 102 5.29 -8.68 16.45
CA THR A 102 4.01 -8.17 16.95
C THR A 102 3.72 -6.80 16.36
N THR A 103 4.70 -5.88 16.37
CA THR A 103 4.55 -4.56 15.74
C THR A 103 4.24 -4.68 14.25
N ALA A 104 4.98 -5.52 13.52
CA ALA A 104 4.74 -5.70 12.09
C ALA A 104 3.36 -6.33 11.80
N ASN A 105 2.91 -7.28 12.62
CA ASN A 105 1.58 -7.88 12.53
C ASN A 105 0.45 -6.85 12.79
N ILE A 106 0.62 -6.01 13.82
CA ILE A 106 -0.29 -4.90 14.09
C ILE A 106 -0.32 -3.92 12.91
N MET A 107 0.82 -3.64 12.28
CA MET A 107 0.86 -2.80 11.08
C MET A 107 -0.01 -3.37 9.96
N TYR A 108 0.17 -4.65 9.58
CA TYR A 108 -0.66 -5.26 8.53
C TYR A 108 -2.14 -5.31 8.90
N THR A 109 -2.47 -5.51 10.18
CA THR A 109 -3.86 -5.37 10.67
C THR A 109 -4.39 -3.97 10.43
N ASN A 110 -3.60 -2.93 10.71
CA ASN A 110 -4.00 -1.55 10.53
C ASN A 110 -4.05 -1.13 9.05
N ILE A 111 -3.18 -1.68 8.20
CA ILE A 111 -3.24 -1.55 6.73
C ILE A 111 -4.58 -2.11 6.23
N ALA A 112 -4.95 -3.33 6.63
CA ALA A 112 -6.23 -3.93 6.25
C ALA A 112 -7.42 -3.09 6.75
N LYS A 113 -7.35 -2.55 7.97
CA LYS A 113 -8.37 -1.61 8.46
C LYS A 113 -8.41 -0.31 7.64
N GLY A 114 -7.26 0.20 7.18
CA GLY A 114 -7.18 1.38 6.31
C GLY A 114 -7.85 1.14 4.96
N LEU A 115 -7.54 0.01 4.32
CA LEU A 115 -8.16 -0.46 3.06
C LEU A 115 -9.67 -0.68 3.21
N ALA A 116 -10.12 -1.15 4.38
CA ALA A 116 -11.53 -1.32 4.71
C ALA A 116 -12.22 -0.05 5.24
N ARG A 117 -11.49 1.08 5.36
CA ARG A 117 -12.00 2.35 5.91
C ARG A 117 -12.49 2.28 7.36
N THR A 118 -11.98 1.32 8.13
CA THR A 118 -12.34 1.05 9.54
C THR A 118 -11.23 1.42 10.53
N LEU A 119 -10.09 1.91 10.04
CA LEU A 119 -8.99 2.37 10.90
C LEU A 119 -9.39 3.65 11.64
N THR A 120 -9.16 3.66 12.94
CA THR A 120 -9.41 4.79 13.83
C THR A 120 -8.10 5.38 14.36
N GLY A 121 -8.16 6.60 14.88
CA GLY A 121 -6.99 7.31 15.40
C GLY A 121 -7.39 8.50 16.28
N PRO A 122 -6.45 9.07 17.07
CA PRO A 122 -6.63 10.35 17.75
C PRO A 122 -7.22 11.46 16.86
N ASN A 123 -7.80 12.48 17.50
CA ASN A 123 -8.35 13.67 16.86
C ASN A 123 -9.43 13.38 15.80
N ASN A 124 -10.25 12.35 16.02
CA ASN A 124 -11.29 11.92 15.08
C ASN A 124 -10.74 11.67 13.67
N PHE A 125 -9.58 11.00 13.56
CA PHE A 125 -9.00 10.60 12.27
C PHE A 125 -10.07 9.99 11.37
N ASN A 126 -10.38 10.71 10.29
CA ASN A 126 -11.60 10.48 9.54
C ASN A 126 -11.30 9.82 8.21
N LEU A 127 -11.30 8.48 8.20
CA LEU A 127 -11.34 7.73 6.95
C LEU A 127 -12.75 7.67 6.35
N ASN A 128 -13.79 8.11 7.07
CA ASN A 128 -15.16 8.11 6.53
C ASN A 128 -15.34 8.99 5.28
N ASN A 129 -14.33 9.74 4.89
CA ASN A 129 -14.31 10.45 3.63
C ASN A 129 -12.91 10.44 3.03
N ALA A 130 -12.19 9.32 3.13
CA ALA A 130 -10.89 9.16 2.47
C ALA A 130 -11.04 9.04 0.95
N PHE A 131 -10.03 9.50 0.21
CA PHE A 131 -10.09 9.66 -1.24
C PHE A 131 -9.03 8.86 -1.98
N LEU A 132 -9.42 8.21 -3.08
CA LEU A 132 -8.49 7.57 -4.01
C LEU A 132 -8.57 8.26 -5.36
N PHE A 133 -7.47 8.84 -5.81
CA PHE A 133 -7.35 9.45 -7.13
C PHE A 133 -6.66 8.47 -8.08
N CYS A 134 -7.26 8.24 -9.25
CA CYS A 134 -6.64 7.44 -10.31
C CYS A 134 -6.08 8.36 -11.38
N GLU A 135 -4.74 8.42 -11.44
CA GLU A 135 -3.98 9.40 -12.19
C GLU A 135 -4.44 10.84 -11.85
N ALA A 136 -4.16 11.79 -12.74
CA ALA A 136 -4.72 13.13 -12.67
C ALA A 136 -5.96 13.31 -13.58
N ASN A 137 -6.71 12.22 -13.82
CA ASN A 137 -7.87 12.21 -14.73
C ASN A 137 -9.03 13.08 -14.24
N GLY A 138 -9.22 13.19 -12.92
CA GLY A 138 -10.27 14.02 -12.31
C GLY A 138 -9.82 15.44 -11.95
N LEU A 139 -8.59 15.83 -12.28
CA LEU A 139 -8.01 17.11 -11.84
C LEU A 139 -7.99 18.14 -12.97
N THR A 140 -8.48 19.34 -12.67
CA THR A 140 -8.38 20.53 -13.52
C THR A 140 -7.62 21.63 -12.79
N LYS A 141 -6.97 22.54 -13.53
CA LYS A 141 -6.28 23.71 -12.98
C LYS A 141 -7.14 24.94 -13.19
N GLY A 142 -7.34 25.71 -12.12
CA GLY A 142 -8.04 26.99 -12.20
C GLY A 142 -8.51 27.46 -10.83
N THR A 143 -9.40 28.44 -10.84
CA THR A 143 -10.13 28.92 -9.66
C THR A 143 -11.56 28.34 -9.62
N PHE A 144 -12.21 28.44 -8.47
CA PHE A 144 -13.59 27.99 -8.26
C PHE A 144 -14.32 28.89 -7.26
N PRO A 145 -15.67 28.90 -7.22
CA PRO A 145 -16.45 29.69 -6.27
C PRO A 145 -16.07 29.39 -4.82
N GLY A 146 -15.67 30.44 -4.08
CA GLY A 146 -15.24 30.31 -2.68
C GLY A 146 -13.85 29.67 -2.50
N ASN A 147 -13.00 29.68 -3.53
CA ASN A 147 -11.63 29.18 -3.45
C ASN A 147 -10.81 29.91 -2.35
N PRO A 148 -10.44 29.23 -1.25
CA PRO A 148 -9.74 29.86 -0.13
C PRO A 148 -8.26 30.12 -0.42
N TYR A 149 -7.72 29.62 -1.53
CA TYR A 149 -6.31 29.82 -1.90
C TYR A 149 -6.08 31.08 -2.73
N GLU A 150 -7.14 31.75 -3.19
CA GLU A 150 -7.10 33.01 -3.96
C GLU A 150 -6.19 32.97 -5.21
N GLN A 151 -5.95 31.78 -5.74
CA GLN A 151 -5.10 31.52 -6.90
C GLN A 151 -5.54 30.26 -7.63
N ASP A 152 -5.04 30.06 -8.85
CA ASP A 152 -5.26 28.82 -9.59
C ASP A 152 -4.60 27.64 -8.89
N VAL A 153 -5.37 26.59 -8.62
CA VAL A 153 -4.92 25.35 -8.01
C VAL A 153 -5.40 24.16 -8.83
N TRP A 154 -4.78 22.99 -8.64
CA TRP A 154 -5.34 21.74 -9.15
C TRP A 154 -6.46 21.26 -8.22
N PHE A 155 -7.63 20.98 -8.77
CA PHE A 155 -8.77 20.50 -8.01
C PHE A 155 -9.62 19.50 -8.79
N ALA A 156 -10.34 18.64 -8.07
CA ALA A 156 -11.45 17.88 -8.62
C ALA A 156 -12.77 18.50 -8.17
N GLN A 157 -13.72 18.64 -9.09
CA GLN A 157 -15.09 19.04 -8.77
C GLN A 157 -15.97 17.79 -8.73
N VAL A 158 -16.64 17.57 -7.62
CA VAL A 158 -17.56 16.44 -7.43
C VAL A 158 -18.93 16.97 -7.05
N THR A 159 -19.99 16.53 -7.72
CA THR A 159 -21.36 16.89 -7.36
C THR A 159 -22.11 15.64 -6.94
N THR A 160 -22.51 15.58 -5.66
CA THR A 160 -23.26 14.47 -5.07
C THR A 160 -24.55 15.00 -4.46
N ASN A 161 -25.70 14.45 -4.84
CA ASN A 161 -27.01 14.86 -4.32
C ASN A 161 -27.25 16.39 -4.36
N GLY A 162 -26.80 17.06 -5.43
CA GLY A 162 -26.95 18.50 -5.62
C GLY A 162 -25.96 19.37 -4.84
N VAL A 163 -25.05 18.78 -4.06
CA VAL A 163 -23.96 19.49 -3.37
C VAL A 163 -22.70 19.39 -4.20
N THR A 164 -22.13 20.54 -4.58
CA THR A 164 -20.82 20.61 -5.24
C THR A 164 -19.73 20.76 -4.21
N GLU A 165 -18.72 19.90 -4.34
CA GLU A 165 -17.53 19.84 -3.50
C GLU A 165 -16.30 20.04 -4.38
N TYR A 166 -15.31 20.79 -3.88
CA TYR A 166 -14.02 20.93 -4.52
C TYR A 166 -12.95 20.22 -3.68
N LEU A 167 -12.19 19.34 -4.30
CA LEU A 167 -11.14 18.55 -3.66
C LEU A 167 -9.80 19.06 -4.14
N VAL A 168 -9.02 19.67 -3.24
CA VAL A 168 -7.72 20.27 -3.57
C VAL A 168 -6.61 19.46 -2.92
N PRO A 169 -5.77 18.74 -3.68
CA PRO A 169 -4.60 18.06 -3.13
C PRO A 169 -3.64 19.08 -2.50
N LYS A 170 -3.36 18.98 -1.19
CA LYS A 170 -2.54 19.99 -0.50
C LYS A 170 -1.13 20.13 -1.08
N PHE A 171 -0.55 19.04 -1.59
CA PHE A 171 0.78 19.09 -2.19
C PHE A 171 0.83 19.85 -3.53
N SER A 172 -0.32 20.21 -4.11
CA SER A 172 -0.43 20.99 -5.34
C SER A 172 -1.29 22.25 -5.17
N ALA A 173 -1.51 22.69 -3.92
CA ALA A 173 -2.34 23.85 -3.59
C ALA A 173 -1.58 25.18 -3.73
N PHE A 174 -0.86 25.38 -4.84
CA PHE A 174 -0.12 26.61 -5.13
C PHE A 174 -0.06 26.92 -6.63
N ALA A 175 0.04 28.21 -6.99
CA ALA A 175 -0.08 28.68 -8.36
C ALA A 175 0.88 28.00 -9.36
N LEU A 176 2.13 27.76 -8.94
CA LEU A 176 3.17 27.15 -9.78
C LEU A 176 3.15 25.62 -9.79
N ALA A 177 2.17 24.98 -9.15
CA ALA A 177 2.09 23.53 -9.11
C ALA A 177 1.93 22.95 -10.53
N VAL A 178 2.81 22.00 -10.86
CA VAL A 178 2.67 21.15 -12.04
C VAL A 178 1.47 20.22 -11.86
N LYS A 179 0.96 19.66 -12.97
CA LYS A 179 -0.12 18.67 -12.91
C LYS A 179 0.36 17.46 -12.09
N PRO A 180 -0.39 16.98 -11.09
CA PRO A 180 -0.08 15.71 -10.45
C PRO A 180 0.05 14.57 -11.48
N CYS A 181 0.85 13.55 -11.16
CA CYS A 181 1.19 12.47 -12.09
C CYS A 181 1.91 12.95 -13.37
N THR A 182 2.67 14.05 -13.31
CA THR A 182 3.55 14.48 -14.43
C THR A 182 4.97 14.79 -13.98
N GLU A 183 5.25 14.56 -12.70
CA GLU A 183 6.55 14.71 -12.09
C GLU A 183 7.56 13.75 -12.73
N LYS A 184 8.70 14.28 -13.15
CA LYS A 184 9.81 13.50 -13.71
C LYS A 184 10.74 13.03 -12.61
N VAL A 185 11.56 12.02 -12.89
CA VAL A 185 12.70 11.61 -12.06
C VAL A 185 13.52 12.84 -11.65
N PRO A 186 13.92 12.98 -10.36
CA PRO A 186 13.78 11.99 -9.28
C PRO A 186 12.44 12.02 -8.53
N ASN A 187 11.50 12.88 -8.94
CA ASN A 187 10.23 13.11 -8.25
C ASN A 187 9.06 12.27 -8.79
N ALA A 188 9.32 11.37 -9.75
CA ALA A 188 8.29 10.45 -10.24
C ALA A 188 7.90 9.45 -9.14
N TYR A 189 6.61 9.18 -9.00
CA TYR A 189 6.07 8.24 -8.00
C TYR A 189 4.98 7.39 -8.62
N GLN A 190 4.86 6.14 -8.16
CA GLN A 190 3.79 5.26 -8.58
C GLN A 190 2.50 5.52 -7.77
N ALA A 191 2.64 5.95 -6.52
CA ALA A 191 1.54 6.47 -5.71
C ALA A 191 2.06 7.51 -4.69
N ARG A 192 1.14 8.23 -4.06
CA ARG A 192 1.45 9.17 -2.98
C ARG A 192 0.29 9.32 -2.02
N THR A 193 0.55 9.28 -0.73
CA THR A 193 -0.38 9.65 0.34
C THR A 193 -0.24 11.13 0.70
N PHE A 194 -1.37 11.84 0.76
CA PHE A 194 -1.42 13.28 1.04
C PHE A 194 -2.70 13.66 1.79
N TYR A 195 -2.76 14.92 2.24
CA TYR A 195 -4.03 15.51 2.69
C TYR A 195 -4.70 16.22 1.53
N VAL A 196 -5.98 16.00 1.34
CA VAL A 196 -6.83 16.73 0.40
C VAL A 196 -7.76 17.64 1.20
N ASP A 197 -7.87 18.91 0.81
CA ASP A 197 -8.90 19.77 1.37
C ASP A 197 -10.20 19.56 0.58
N GLN A 198 -11.23 19.10 1.28
CA GLN A 198 -12.61 19.09 0.80
C GLN A 198 -13.25 20.44 1.13
N ILE A 199 -13.71 21.14 0.11
CA ILE A 199 -14.27 22.48 0.22
C ILE A 199 -15.73 22.45 -0.22
N ILE A 200 -16.63 22.81 0.69
CA ILE A 200 -18.09 22.81 0.49
C ILE A 200 -18.68 24.12 1.00
N GLY A 201 -19.76 24.59 0.35
CA GLY A 201 -20.64 25.63 0.87
C GLY A 201 -20.21 27.07 0.59
N GLN A 202 -20.99 28.01 1.15
CA GLN A 202 -20.74 29.46 1.15
C GLN A 202 -21.11 30.03 2.54
N PRO A 203 -20.17 30.60 3.32
CA PRO A 203 -18.74 30.68 3.03
C PRO A 203 -18.11 29.29 2.93
N ALA A 204 -17.09 29.16 2.08
CA ALA A 204 -16.42 27.90 1.83
C ALA A 204 -15.64 27.44 3.08
N VAL A 205 -15.86 26.20 3.50
CA VAL A 205 -15.13 25.57 4.61
C VAL A 205 -14.20 24.50 4.06
N ALA A 206 -12.90 24.68 4.26
CA ALA A 206 -11.88 23.68 3.90
C ALA A 206 -11.69 22.67 5.04
N THR A 207 -12.02 21.41 4.78
CA THR A 207 -11.86 20.30 5.73
C THR A 207 -10.84 19.30 5.19
N PRO A 208 -9.75 19.00 5.92
CA PRO A 208 -8.72 18.09 5.43
C PRO A 208 -9.13 16.62 5.60
N PHE A 209 -8.88 15.82 4.57
CA PHE A 209 -9.04 14.36 4.59
C PHE A 209 -7.79 13.68 4.06
N VAL A 210 -7.62 12.40 4.38
CA VAL A 210 -6.54 11.59 3.82
C VAL A 210 -6.90 11.16 2.41
N ALA A 211 -5.90 11.22 1.53
CA ALA A 211 -6.02 10.80 0.15
C ALA A 211 -4.79 10.03 -0.31
N ILE A 212 -4.99 9.18 -1.30
CA ILE A 212 -3.94 8.52 -2.09
C ILE A 212 -4.18 8.86 -3.56
N ILE A 213 -3.13 9.13 -4.32
CA ILE A 213 -3.16 9.24 -5.77
C ILE A 213 -2.27 8.15 -6.36
N LEU A 214 -2.76 7.45 -7.38
CA LEU A 214 -2.02 6.46 -8.15
C LEU A 214 -1.57 7.08 -9.47
N CYS A 215 -0.27 7.02 -9.77
CA CYS A 215 0.34 7.58 -10.99
C CYS A 215 1.21 6.56 -11.75
N PRO A 216 0.76 5.30 -11.97
CA PRO A 216 1.59 4.29 -12.60
C PRO A 216 2.04 4.65 -14.02
N SER A 217 1.25 5.40 -14.79
CA SER A 217 1.60 5.78 -16.17
C SER A 217 2.85 6.65 -16.23
N GLN A 218 2.98 7.61 -15.31
CA GLN A 218 4.14 8.49 -15.24
C GLN A 218 5.38 7.78 -14.70
N PHE A 219 5.18 6.82 -13.79
CA PHE A 219 6.24 5.95 -13.30
C PHE A 219 6.85 5.14 -14.45
N GLU A 220 6.01 4.57 -15.33
CA GLU A 220 6.48 3.85 -16.52
C GLU A 220 7.08 4.75 -17.60
N ALA A 221 6.50 5.94 -17.82
CA ALA A 221 7.07 6.94 -18.72
C ALA A 221 8.49 7.38 -18.29
N SER A 222 8.81 7.23 -17.01
CA SER A 222 10.14 7.48 -16.43
C SER A 222 11.11 6.30 -16.59
N GLY A 223 10.73 5.22 -17.28
CA GLY A 223 11.55 4.04 -17.52
C GLY A 223 11.54 3.01 -16.39
N LEU A 224 10.69 3.19 -15.37
CA LEU A 224 10.54 2.27 -14.25
C LEU A 224 9.46 1.24 -14.58
N THR A 225 9.60 0.01 -14.10
CA THR A 225 8.61 -1.05 -14.39
C THR A 225 7.64 -1.18 -13.23
N ALA A 226 6.35 -1.25 -13.54
CA ALA A 226 5.29 -1.55 -12.60
C ALA A 226 4.40 -2.68 -13.14
N VAL A 227 4.02 -3.63 -12.29
CA VAL A 227 2.95 -4.60 -12.58
C VAL A 227 1.68 -4.18 -11.85
N PRO A 228 0.47 -4.47 -12.36
CA PRO A 228 -0.75 -4.08 -11.67
C PRO A 228 -0.92 -4.84 -10.34
N THR A 229 -0.71 -6.15 -10.36
CA THR A 229 -0.93 -7.06 -9.23
C THR A 229 0.18 -8.10 -9.15
N LEU A 230 0.30 -8.76 -7.99
CA LEU A 230 1.08 -9.99 -7.84
C LEU A 230 0.19 -11.11 -7.35
N ALA A 231 0.09 -12.19 -8.12
CA ALA A 231 -0.66 -13.37 -7.72
C ALA A 231 0.04 -14.11 -6.57
N GLN A 232 -0.73 -14.67 -5.65
CA GLN A 232 -0.17 -15.53 -4.60
C GLN A 232 0.43 -16.80 -5.24
N GLY A 233 1.66 -17.12 -4.86
CA GLY A 233 2.40 -18.26 -5.41
C GLY A 233 3.11 -17.96 -6.73
N PHE A 234 3.22 -16.69 -7.15
CA PHE A 234 4.00 -16.35 -8.34
C PHE A 234 5.47 -16.81 -8.20
N THR A 235 6.13 -17.08 -9.32
CA THR A 235 7.54 -17.49 -9.37
C THR A 235 8.35 -16.43 -10.11
N THR A 236 9.61 -16.26 -9.71
CA THR A 236 10.53 -15.31 -10.36
C THR A 236 11.20 -15.98 -11.56
N SER A 237 11.42 -15.22 -12.64
CA SER A 237 11.95 -15.75 -13.91
C SER A 237 13.47 -15.64 -14.05
N GLY A 238 14.22 -15.26 -13.00
CA GLY A 238 15.70 -15.27 -13.07
C GLY A 238 16.44 -14.42 -12.05
N SER A 239 15.82 -13.40 -11.45
CA SER A 239 16.45 -12.64 -10.36
C SER A 239 15.69 -12.81 -9.05
N ALA A 240 16.45 -12.97 -7.96
CA ALA A 240 15.95 -12.96 -6.59
C ALA A 240 15.92 -11.53 -6.01
N ASN A 241 15.53 -10.55 -6.83
CA ASN A 241 15.34 -9.16 -6.43
C ASN A 241 13.85 -8.78 -6.52
N PRO A 242 13.18 -8.49 -5.39
CA PRO A 242 11.76 -8.12 -5.40
C PRO A 242 11.52 -6.78 -6.11
N ASP A 243 12.52 -5.90 -6.23
CA ASP A 243 12.39 -4.61 -6.94
C ASP A 243 12.13 -4.75 -8.45
N GLN A 244 12.24 -5.95 -9.03
CA GLN A 244 11.83 -6.20 -10.42
C GLN A 244 10.32 -6.45 -10.57
N TYR A 245 9.62 -6.64 -9.46
CA TYR A 245 8.22 -7.07 -9.43
C TYR A 245 7.34 -6.04 -8.73
N ILE A 246 7.77 -4.78 -8.68
CA ILE A 246 7.07 -3.69 -7.99
C ILE A 246 5.64 -3.60 -8.54
N SER A 247 4.69 -3.85 -7.66
CA SER A 247 3.28 -3.94 -8.00
C SER A 247 2.51 -2.75 -7.51
N LEU A 248 1.49 -2.33 -8.25
CA LEU A 248 0.63 -1.24 -7.81
C LEU A 248 -0.13 -1.62 -6.52
N SER A 249 -0.50 -2.89 -6.37
CA SER A 249 -1.04 -3.43 -5.12
C SER A 249 -0.05 -3.36 -3.95
N GLY A 250 1.22 -3.67 -4.17
CA GLY A 250 2.27 -3.49 -3.16
C GLY A 250 2.51 -2.02 -2.84
N THR A 251 2.47 -1.15 -3.83
CA THR A 251 2.55 0.30 -3.62
C THR A 251 1.34 0.82 -2.84
N LEU A 252 0.13 0.26 -3.01
CA LEU A 252 -0.98 0.56 -2.10
C LEU A 252 -0.70 0.12 -0.66
N VAL A 253 -0.06 -1.04 -0.45
CA VAL A 253 0.39 -1.46 0.89
C VAL A 253 1.38 -0.45 1.48
N HIS A 254 2.33 0.04 0.68
CA HIS A 254 3.25 1.13 1.07
C HIS A 254 2.45 2.36 1.53
N GLU A 255 1.56 2.88 0.68
CA GLU A 255 0.78 4.09 1.00
C GLU A 255 -0.11 3.91 2.24
N MET A 256 -0.65 2.71 2.46
CA MET A 256 -1.43 2.45 3.66
C MET A 256 -0.59 2.52 4.95
N VAL A 257 0.72 2.28 4.91
CA VAL A 257 1.60 2.55 6.06
C VAL A 257 1.62 4.04 6.38
N HIS A 258 1.70 4.92 5.36
CA HIS A 258 1.56 6.37 5.57
C HIS A 258 0.21 6.73 6.18
N VAL A 259 -0.88 6.09 5.74
CA VAL A 259 -2.23 6.27 6.32
C VAL A 259 -2.25 5.87 7.79
N VAL A 260 -1.63 4.74 8.15
CA VAL A 260 -1.53 4.29 9.55
C VAL A 260 -0.71 5.25 10.39
N GLY A 261 0.42 5.75 9.87
CA GLY A 261 1.21 6.77 10.56
C GLY A 261 0.36 7.99 10.89
N ARG A 262 -0.38 8.51 9.89
CA ARG A 262 -1.28 9.67 10.08
C ARG A 262 -2.38 9.38 11.09
N SER A 263 -2.95 8.17 11.08
CA SER A 263 -3.95 7.77 12.06
C SER A 263 -3.39 7.78 13.48
N GLN A 264 -2.09 7.58 13.65
CA GLN A 264 -1.40 7.64 14.95
C GLN A 264 -0.89 9.05 15.31
N GLY A 265 -1.24 10.07 14.54
CA GLY A 265 -0.81 11.45 14.79
C GLY A 265 0.65 11.72 14.40
N THR A 266 1.23 10.88 13.54
CA THR A 266 2.61 11.02 13.06
C THR A 266 2.64 10.98 11.53
N GLN A 267 3.74 11.46 10.94
CA GLN A 267 4.01 11.29 9.51
C GLN A 267 5.25 10.44 9.40
N TRP A 268 5.06 9.17 9.03
CA TRP A 268 6.17 8.30 8.73
C TRP A 268 6.77 8.69 7.38
N ALA A 269 8.09 8.70 7.31
CA ALA A 269 8.83 9.15 6.14
C ALA A 269 9.33 7.95 5.33
N ASP A 270 9.53 8.17 4.04
CA ASP A 270 10.21 7.24 3.14
C ASP A 270 11.72 7.35 3.35
N VAL A 271 12.22 6.68 4.39
CA VAL A 271 13.64 6.73 4.78
C VAL A 271 14.49 5.86 3.87
N ALA A 272 13.96 4.71 3.45
CA ALA A 272 14.60 3.79 2.54
C ALA A 272 13.61 3.32 1.47
N TYR A 273 14.06 3.28 0.21
CA TYR A 273 13.29 2.81 -0.92
C TYR A 273 14.06 1.71 -1.65
N ALA A 274 13.36 0.66 -2.07
CA ALA A 274 13.89 -0.56 -2.68
C ALA A 274 14.54 -1.54 -1.68
N PHE A 275 14.67 -2.79 -2.11
CA PHE A 275 14.98 -3.93 -1.24
C PHE A 275 16.28 -3.78 -0.47
N ASN A 276 17.38 -3.40 -1.13
CA ASN A 276 18.69 -3.31 -0.49
C ASN A 276 18.76 -2.17 0.54
N GLU A 277 18.12 -1.03 0.27
CA GLU A 277 18.07 0.07 1.22
C GLU A 277 17.19 -0.29 2.43
N CYS A 278 16.06 -0.99 2.20
CA CYS A 278 15.23 -1.52 3.28
C CYS A 278 16.00 -2.52 4.16
N VAL A 279 16.82 -3.38 3.55
CA VAL A 279 17.70 -4.32 4.26
C VAL A 279 18.76 -3.57 5.06
N ASN A 280 19.38 -2.55 4.47
CA ASN A 280 20.37 -1.73 5.17
C ASN A 280 19.73 -1.04 6.38
N LEU A 281 18.60 -0.37 6.19
CA LEU A 281 17.83 0.29 7.26
C LEU A 281 17.46 -0.68 8.39
N ALA A 282 16.97 -1.88 8.05
CA ALA A 282 16.62 -2.90 9.05
C ALA A 282 17.83 -3.39 9.87
N ASN A 283 19.04 -3.34 9.31
CA ASN A 283 20.27 -3.72 10.01
C ASN A 283 20.86 -2.59 10.85
N THR A 284 20.80 -1.34 10.37
CA THR A 284 21.44 -0.19 11.03
C THR A 284 20.49 0.55 11.97
N GLU A 285 19.21 0.65 11.61
CA GLU A 285 18.17 1.37 12.35
C GLU A 285 16.86 0.56 12.43
N PRO A 286 16.83 -0.54 13.20
CA PRO A 286 15.67 -1.45 13.24
C PRO A 286 14.36 -0.75 13.66
N ALA A 287 14.41 0.23 14.55
CA ALA A 287 13.23 1.01 14.95
C ALA A 287 12.67 1.86 13.79
N THR A 288 13.54 2.46 12.98
CA THR A 288 13.17 3.21 11.77
C THR A 288 12.57 2.28 10.72
N SER A 289 13.10 1.07 10.56
CA SER A 289 12.55 0.07 9.63
C SER A 289 11.10 -0.35 9.94
N LEU A 290 10.70 -0.29 11.22
CA LEU A 290 9.33 -0.61 11.67
C LEU A 290 8.32 0.48 11.34
N ILE A 291 8.76 1.66 10.95
CA ILE A 291 7.90 2.76 10.50
C ILE A 291 8.16 3.15 9.05
N ASN A 292 9.12 2.51 8.36
CA ASN A 292 9.38 2.78 6.94
C ASN A 292 8.37 2.02 6.07
N PRO A 293 7.55 2.71 5.26
CA PRO A 293 6.52 2.10 4.42
C PRO A 293 7.06 1.02 3.48
N ASP A 294 8.25 1.24 2.92
CA ASP A 294 8.78 0.36 1.89
C ASP A 294 9.21 -1.01 2.44
N ASN A 295 9.61 -1.09 3.71
CA ASN A 295 9.88 -2.36 4.39
C ASN A 295 8.63 -3.25 4.43
N TYR A 296 7.44 -2.66 4.58
CA TYR A 296 6.18 -3.39 4.58
C TYR A 296 5.71 -3.77 3.18
N ARG A 297 5.89 -2.90 2.18
CA ARG A 297 5.63 -3.28 0.77
C ARG A 297 6.49 -4.46 0.36
N VAL A 298 7.81 -4.33 0.50
CA VAL A 298 8.75 -5.35 0.01
C VAL A 298 8.53 -6.67 0.73
N PHE A 299 8.29 -6.65 2.05
CA PHE A 299 7.92 -7.88 2.77
C PHE A 299 6.64 -8.52 2.23
N ALA A 300 5.63 -7.73 1.89
CA ALA A 300 4.36 -8.23 1.41
C ALA A 300 4.47 -8.79 -0.02
N GLU A 301 5.21 -8.14 -0.91
CA GLU A 301 5.51 -8.66 -2.26
C GLU A 301 6.33 -9.95 -2.21
N MET A 302 7.36 -10.01 -1.37
CA MET A 302 8.13 -11.24 -1.13
C MET A 302 7.24 -12.38 -0.63
N SER A 303 6.24 -12.07 0.20
CA SER A 303 5.28 -13.05 0.75
C SER A 303 4.37 -13.64 -0.33
N MET A 304 4.15 -12.94 -1.44
CA MET A 304 3.41 -13.46 -2.59
C MET A 304 4.21 -14.51 -3.38
N SER A 305 5.53 -14.63 -3.17
CA SER A 305 6.37 -15.71 -3.70
C SER A 305 7.05 -16.50 -2.57
N PRO A 306 6.31 -17.30 -1.79
CA PRO A 306 6.84 -17.95 -0.58
C PRO A 306 7.92 -19.00 -0.87
N VAL A 307 8.02 -19.50 -2.11
CA VAL A 307 9.03 -20.47 -2.56
C VAL A 307 10.34 -19.80 -3.01
N THR A 308 10.32 -18.50 -3.28
CA THR A 308 11.49 -17.76 -3.76
C THR A 308 12.43 -17.46 -2.59
N LYS A 309 13.72 -17.73 -2.81
CA LYS A 309 14.78 -17.32 -1.90
C LYS A 309 15.29 -15.95 -2.33
N TRP A 310 14.78 -14.90 -1.70
CA TRP A 310 15.21 -13.52 -1.95
C TRP A 310 16.64 -13.29 -1.44
N THR A 311 17.43 -12.50 -2.17
CA THR A 311 18.85 -12.28 -1.85
C THR A 311 19.20 -10.79 -1.86
N ALA A 312 19.54 -10.25 -0.70
CA ALA A 312 20.06 -8.89 -0.59
C ALA A 312 21.55 -8.84 -0.99
N LYS A 313 21.98 -7.74 -1.63
CA LYS A 313 23.41 -7.47 -1.82
C LYS A 313 24.08 -7.31 -0.45
N LYS A 314 25.35 -7.68 -0.33
CA LYS A 314 26.12 -7.41 0.89
C LYS A 314 26.19 -5.88 1.11
N PRO A 315 25.98 -5.38 2.34
CA PRO A 315 26.17 -3.96 2.63
C PRO A 315 27.56 -3.49 2.18
N GLY A 316 27.62 -2.39 1.41
CA GLY A 316 28.87 -1.84 0.87
C GLY A 316 29.38 -2.45 -0.44
N ALA A 317 28.67 -3.41 -1.04
CA ALA A 317 28.95 -3.83 -2.41
C ALA A 317 28.46 -2.75 -3.39
N ALA A 318 29.36 -2.18 -4.19
CA ALA A 318 29.01 -1.15 -5.18
C ALA A 318 27.91 -1.62 -6.14
N ALA A 319 27.09 -0.67 -6.60
CA ALA A 319 26.14 -0.91 -7.68
C ALA A 319 26.92 -1.19 -8.97
N SER A 320 27.08 -2.48 -9.31
CA SER A 320 27.44 -2.94 -10.64
C SER A 320 26.23 -2.86 -11.57
#